data_AF-A0A417HMG6-F1
#
_entry.id   AF-A0A417HMG6-F1
#
_cell.length_a   1.000
_cell.length_b   1.000
_cell.length_c   1.000
_cell.angle_alpha   90.00
_cell.angle_beta   90.00
_cell.angle_gamma   90.00
#
_symmetry.space_group_name_H-M   'P 1'
#
loop_
_entity.id
_entity.type
_entity.pdbx_description
1 polymer ?
#
loop_
_entity_poly.entity_id
_entity_poly.type
_entity_poly.pdbx_seq_one_letter_code
_entity_poly.pdbx_strand_id
1 'polypeptide(L)'
;MGALAQEPVKLLFCRPWQEKRGAFLLWIALEYTHPGPDGESFASSVLCHAFQDEKPLLPGLVSGQPLFCAKTAFRPLEKGEKVHIHLSYQLLEPEHPVELKICAFTPLSPPRWQCRFVLSPPWTTL
;
A
#
# COMPACT_ATOMS: atom_id res chain seq x y z
N MET A 1 -24.86 1.52 19.44
CA MET A 1 -24.63 1.67 17.99
C MET A 1 -23.17 2.08 17.81
N GLY A 2 -22.29 1.10 17.61
CA GLY A 2 -20.86 1.36 17.42
C GLY A 2 -20.61 1.93 16.03
N ALA A 3 -19.90 3.06 15.95
CA ALA A 3 -19.42 3.57 14.68
C ALA A 3 -18.64 2.45 13.99
N LEU A 4 -19.06 2.07 12.78
CA LEU A 4 -18.27 1.21 11.91
C LEU A 4 -16.91 1.91 11.78
N ALA A 5 -15.87 1.31 12.37
CA ALA A 5 -14.53 1.88 12.32
C ALA A 5 -14.15 2.04 10.85
N GLN A 6 -13.93 3.28 10.41
CA GLN A 6 -13.51 3.57 9.05
C GLN A 6 -12.19 2.83 8.80
N GLU A 7 -12.11 2.08 7.71
CA GLU A 7 -10.87 1.39 7.34
C GLU A 7 -9.74 2.42 7.18
N PRO A 8 -8.59 2.22 7.83
CA PRO A 8 -7.52 3.22 7.86
C PRO A 8 -6.79 3.35 6.53
N VAL A 9 -7.09 2.49 5.55
CA VAL A 9 -6.46 2.51 4.23
C VAL A 9 -7.52 2.57 3.15
N LYS A 10 -7.35 3.51 2.23
CA LYS A 10 -8.15 3.64 1.01
C LYS A 10 -7.25 3.49 -0.22
N LEU A 11 -7.64 2.62 -1.15
CA LEU A 11 -7.00 2.53 -2.47
C LEU A 11 -7.34 3.79 -3.29
N LEU A 12 -6.32 4.49 -3.77
CA LEU A 12 -6.48 5.66 -4.65
C LEU A 12 -6.39 5.24 -6.11
N PHE A 13 -5.34 4.50 -6.49
CA PHE A 13 -5.23 3.90 -7.81
C PHE A 13 -4.35 2.66 -7.79
N CYS A 14 -4.50 1.85 -8.83
CA CYS A 14 -3.61 0.75 -9.16
C CYS A 14 -3.43 0.68 -10.67
N ARG A 15 -2.19 0.75 -11.16
CA ARG A 15 -1.91 0.73 -12.60
C ARG A 15 -0.61 0.00 -12.94
N PRO A 16 -0.53 -0.65 -14.11
CA PRO A 16 0.71 -1.20 -14.59
C PRO A 16 1.61 -0.05 -15.03
N TRP A 17 2.91 -0.25 -14.85
CA TRP A 17 3.93 0.66 -15.28
C TRP A 17 5.03 -0.13 -15.98
N GLN A 18 5.34 0.25 -17.21
CA GLN A 18 6.41 -0.37 -17.96
C GLN A 18 7.69 0.45 -17.78
N GLU A 19 8.68 -0.16 -17.15
CA GLU A 19 10.02 0.42 -17.01
C GLU A 19 10.75 0.45 -18.36
N LYS A 20 11.67 1.41 -18.53
CA LYS A 20 12.47 1.55 -19.77
C LYS A 20 13.26 0.29 -20.15
N ARG A 21 13.55 -0.57 -19.17
CA ARG A 21 14.27 -1.85 -19.36
C ARG A 21 13.33 -3.03 -19.65
N GLY A 22 12.04 -2.79 -19.87
CA GLY A 22 11.05 -3.82 -20.18
C GLY A 22 10.42 -4.51 -18.97
N ALA A 23 10.83 -4.18 -17.74
CA ALA A 23 10.19 -4.71 -16.55
C ALA A 23 8.77 -4.12 -16.39
N PHE A 24 7.79 -4.99 -16.13
CA PHE A 24 6.45 -4.56 -15.75
C PHE A 24 6.36 -4.46 -14.23
N LEU A 25 5.84 -3.33 -13.77
CA LEU A 25 5.58 -3.06 -12.37
C LEU A 25 4.09 -2.82 -12.18
N LEU A 26 3.57 -3.20 -11.02
CA LEU A 26 2.29 -2.71 -10.52
C LEU A 26 2.57 -1.52 -9.62
N TRP A 27 2.03 -0.34 -9.96
CA TRP A 27 2.13 0.86 -9.15
C TRP A 27 0.80 1.15 -8.46
N ILE A 28 0.86 1.24 -7.14
CA ILE A 28 -0.30 1.41 -6.26
C ILE A 28 -0.12 2.72 -5.48
N ALA A 29 -1.20 3.49 -5.36
CA ALA A 29 -1.29 4.59 -4.41
C ALA A 29 -2.41 4.37 -3.41
N LEU A 30 -2.15 4.69 -2.15
CA LEU A 30 -3.05 4.53 -1.03
C LEU A 30 -3.13 5.85 -0.27
N GLU A 31 -4.30 6.15 0.29
CA GLU A 31 -4.46 7.10 1.39
C GLU A 31 -4.50 6.30 2.69
N TYR A 32 -3.59 6.58 3.61
CA TYR A 32 -3.57 6.01 4.94
C TYR A 32 -3.95 7.09 5.97
N THR A 33 -4.94 6.79 6.81
CA THR A 33 -5.32 7.59 7.96
C THR A 33 -4.77 6.92 9.21
N HIS A 34 -3.89 7.59 9.95
CA HIS A 34 -3.25 7.00 11.12
C HIS A 34 -4.28 6.74 12.25
N PRO A 35 -4.58 5.48 12.61
CA PRO A 35 -5.60 5.16 13.61
C PRO A 35 -5.03 5.12 15.04
N GLY A 36 -3.70 5.11 15.18
CA GLY A 36 -2.97 4.97 16.43
C GLY A 36 -2.71 6.29 17.15
N PRO A 37 -1.96 6.26 18.27
CA PRO A 37 -1.48 7.44 18.97
C PRO A 37 -0.33 8.07 18.21
N ASP A 38 -0.13 9.36 18.44
CA ASP A 38 0.97 10.10 17.85
C ASP A 38 2.32 9.41 18.11
N GLY A 39 3.22 9.44 17.12
CA GLY A 39 4.58 8.93 17.29
C GLY A 39 4.98 7.79 16.37
N GLU A 40 4.02 7.04 15.83
CA GLU A 40 4.29 5.93 14.92
C GLU A 40 4.41 6.41 13.47
N SER A 41 5.34 5.83 12.71
CA SER A 41 5.44 6.05 11.26
C SER A 41 4.73 4.91 10.52
N PHE A 42 4.20 5.19 9.33
CA PHE A 42 3.60 4.14 8.49
C PHE A 42 4.63 3.04 8.16
N ALA A 43 5.85 3.43 7.78
CA ALA A 43 6.89 2.50 7.37
C ALA A 43 7.32 1.53 8.49
N SER A 44 7.21 1.93 9.76
CA SER A 44 7.56 1.08 10.90
C SER A 44 6.39 0.26 11.46
N SER A 45 5.15 0.64 11.15
CA SER A 45 3.95 0.07 11.78
C SER A 45 3.06 -0.71 10.81
N VAL A 46 3.31 -0.64 9.50
CA VAL A 46 2.45 -1.26 8.48
C VAL A 46 3.27 -2.11 7.52
N LEU A 47 2.88 -3.37 7.37
CA LEU A 47 3.41 -4.28 6.36
C LEU A 47 2.47 -4.34 5.17
N CYS A 48 3.03 -4.24 3.97
CA CYS A 48 2.30 -4.33 2.71
C CYS A 48 2.91 -5.45 1.85
N HIS A 49 2.14 -6.51 1.60
CA HIS A 49 2.56 -7.65 0.77
C HIS A 49 1.61 -7.84 -0.39
N ALA A 50 2.16 -7.99 -1.60
CA ALA A 50 1.40 -8.30 -2.79
C ALA A 50 1.66 -9.75 -3.22
N PHE A 51 0.62 -10.42 -3.73
CA PHE A 51 0.67 -11.80 -4.20
C PHE A 51 0.01 -11.88 -5.57
N GLN A 52 0.56 -12.70 -6.46
CA GLN A 52 -0.04 -13.07 -7.74
C GLN A 52 -0.05 -14.59 -7.81
N ASP A 53 -1.23 -15.18 -8.00
CA ASP A 53 -1.43 -16.64 -7.98
C ASP A 53 -0.77 -17.31 -6.77
N GLU A 54 -1.02 -16.74 -5.58
CA GLU A 54 -0.46 -17.15 -4.28
C GLU A 54 1.05 -16.97 -4.11
N LYS A 55 1.78 -16.55 -5.16
CA LYS A 55 3.22 -16.26 -5.09
C LYS A 55 3.47 -14.82 -4.66
N PRO A 56 4.35 -14.56 -3.69
CA PRO A 56 4.67 -13.20 -3.28
C PRO A 56 5.38 -12.45 -4.41
N LEU A 57 4.94 -11.22 -4.66
CA LEU A 57 5.61 -10.32 -5.60
C LEU A 57 6.75 -9.58 -4.91
N LEU A 58 7.87 -9.45 -5.61
CA LEU A 58 9.01 -8.67 -5.13
C LEU A 58 8.72 -7.17 -5.25
N PRO A 59 9.20 -6.34 -4.31
CA PRO A 59 9.16 -4.90 -4.48
C PRO A 59 9.84 -4.47 -5.79
N GLY A 60 9.25 -3.48 -6.45
CA GLY A 60 9.77 -2.85 -7.67
C GLY A 60 10.13 -1.40 -7.42
N LEU A 61 10.96 -0.82 -8.28
CA LEU A 61 11.31 0.60 -8.25
C LEU A 61 10.81 1.27 -9.53
N VAL A 62 9.96 2.29 -9.38
CA VAL A 62 9.43 3.07 -10.51
C VAL A 62 10.44 4.16 -10.89
N SER A 63 10.99 4.12 -12.10
CA SER A 63 11.96 5.11 -12.58
C SER A 63 11.38 6.52 -12.59
N GLY A 64 12.15 7.51 -12.12
CA GLY A 64 11.74 8.91 -12.10
C GLY A 64 10.68 9.24 -11.05
N GLN A 65 10.25 8.26 -10.26
CA GLN A 65 9.55 8.49 -9.01
C GLN A 65 10.59 8.42 -7.88
N PRO A 66 10.49 9.29 -6.85
CA PRO A 66 11.23 9.04 -5.62
C PRO A 66 10.86 7.62 -5.15
N LEU A 67 11.89 6.84 -4.76
CA LEU A 67 11.86 5.41 -4.39
C LEU A 67 10.66 4.98 -3.52
N PHE A 68 10.08 5.95 -2.83
CA PHE A 68 8.85 5.95 -2.09
C PHE A 68 8.55 7.47 -1.97
N CYS A 69 7.37 7.98 -2.33
CA CYS A 69 7.04 9.38 -2.05
C CYS A 69 6.72 9.50 -0.54
N ALA A 70 7.76 9.36 0.28
CA ALA A 70 7.67 9.00 1.69
C ALA A 70 8.36 9.99 2.60
N LYS A 71 8.40 11.28 2.21
CA LYS A 71 8.66 12.32 3.21
C LYS A 71 7.68 12.21 4.39
N THR A 72 6.50 11.63 4.17
CA THR A 72 5.46 11.43 5.19
C THR A 72 5.45 10.04 5.83
N ALA A 73 5.94 8.97 5.17
CA ALA A 73 5.79 7.61 5.69
C ALA A 73 6.87 7.18 6.72
N PHE A 74 8.03 7.85 6.72
CA PHE A 74 9.13 7.58 7.67
C PHE A 74 9.11 8.47 8.91
N ARG A 75 8.30 9.52 8.92
CA ARG A 75 8.15 10.37 10.10
C ARG A 75 7.05 9.85 11.02
N PRO A 76 7.11 10.19 12.32
CA PRO A 76 5.96 10.08 13.20
C PRO A 76 4.73 10.78 12.61
N LEU A 77 3.58 10.13 12.72
CA LEU A 77 2.28 10.65 12.31
C LEU A 77 1.46 11.04 13.53
N GLU A 78 0.61 12.06 13.38
CA GLU A 78 -0.41 12.40 14.37
C GLU A 78 -1.66 11.53 14.17
N LYS A 79 -2.41 11.29 15.23
CA LYS A 79 -3.67 10.56 15.18
C LYS A 79 -4.66 11.24 14.24
N GLY A 80 -5.19 10.47 13.29
CA GLY A 80 -6.10 10.96 12.27
C GLY A 80 -5.40 11.68 11.10
N GLU A 81 -4.07 11.83 11.15
CA GLU A 81 -3.31 12.38 10.03
C GLU A 81 -3.45 11.48 8.80
N LYS A 82 -3.61 12.12 7.64
CA LYS A 82 -3.71 11.44 6.35
C LYS A 82 -2.44 11.59 5.55
N VAL A 83 -1.93 10.48 5.05
CA VAL A 83 -0.74 10.45 4.20
C VAL A 83 -0.96 9.62 2.95
N HIS A 84 -0.32 10.01 1.85
CA HIS A 84 -0.31 9.22 0.64
C HIS A 84 0.89 8.28 0.63
N ILE A 85 0.62 7.00 0.38
CA ILE A 85 1.62 5.94 0.31
C ILE A 85 1.66 5.42 -1.11
N HIS A 86 2.86 5.32 -1.69
CA HIS A 86 3.06 4.70 -3.00
C HIS A 86 3.82 3.39 -2.82
N LEU A 87 3.28 2.32 -3.39
CA LEU A 87 3.88 1.00 -3.38
C LEU A 87 4.12 0.55 -4.83
N SER A 88 5.17 -0.22 -5.05
CA SER A 88 5.42 -0.84 -6.35
C SER A 88 5.92 -2.26 -6.20
N TYR A 89 5.40 -3.15 -7.04
CA TYR A 89 5.76 -4.57 -7.08
C TYR A 89 6.07 -4.99 -8.51
N GLN A 90 6.99 -5.93 -8.68
CA GLN A 90 7.28 -6.54 -9.97
C GLN A 90 6.08 -7.37 -10.41
N LEU A 91 5.57 -7.10 -11.61
CA LEU A 91 4.42 -7.77 -12.18
C LEU A 91 4.91 -8.75 -13.25
N LEU A 92 4.77 -10.04 -12.99
CA LEU A 92 5.25 -11.10 -13.90
C LEU A 92 4.22 -11.39 -15.00
N GLU A 93 2.95 -11.44 -14.62
CA GLU A 93 1.85 -11.78 -15.51
C GLU A 93 0.82 -10.64 -15.49
N PRO A 94 0.90 -9.64 -16.40
CA PRO A 94 0.07 -8.43 -16.35
C PRO A 94 -1.44 -8.63 -16.58
N GLU A 95 -1.86 -9.84 -16.93
CA GLU A 95 -3.27 -10.20 -17.12
C GLU A 95 -3.86 -10.84 -15.85
N HIS A 96 -3.03 -11.18 -14.86
CA HIS A 96 -3.46 -11.90 -13.67
C HIS A 96 -3.74 -10.95 -12.50
N PRO A 97 -4.75 -11.24 -11.67
CA PRO A 97 -5.08 -10.42 -10.53
C PRO A 97 -3.94 -10.44 -9.49
N VAL A 98 -3.81 -9.33 -8.77
CA VAL A 98 -2.87 -9.19 -7.66
C VAL A 98 -3.66 -9.00 -6.36
N GLU A 99 -3.34 -9.79 -5.36
CA GLU A 99 -3.85 -9.63 -4.01
C GLU A 99 -2.88 -8.80 -3.17
N LEU A 100 -3.29 -7.61 -2.75
CA LEU A 100 -2.55 -6.77 -1.82
C LEU A 100 -3.11 -6.96 -0.40
N LYS A 101 -2.27 -7.48 0.50
CA LYS A 101 -2.53 -7.59 1.94
C LYS A 101 -1.78 -6.50 2.67
N ILE A 102 -2.49 -5.73 3.49
CA ILE A 102 -1.91 -4.70 4.33
C ILE A 102 -2.29 -5.02 5.77
N CYS A 103 -1.31 -5.07 6.66
CA CYS A 103 -1.53 -5.35 8.07
C CYS A 103 -0.71 -4.43 8.95
N ALA A 104 -1.32 -4.00 10.07
CA ALA A 104 -0.58 -3.33 11.13
C ALA A 104 0.33 -4.32 11.84
N PHE A 105 1.63 -4.06 11.85
CA PHE A 105 2.62 -4.78 12.64
C PHE A 105 2.91 -3.96 13.90
N THR A 106 2.59 -4.55 15.04
CA THR A 106 2.75 -4.02 16.42
C THR A 106 4.16 -3.50 16.73
N PRO A 107 4.38 -2.72 17.83
CA PRO A 107 3.45 -2.37 18.93
C PRO A 107 3.36 -0.83 19.15
N LEU A 108 2.20 -0.20 19.34
CA LEU A 108 1.90 0.38 20.66
C LEU A 108 0.43 0.76 20.87
N SER A 109 -0.47 0.57 19.89
CA SER A 109 -1.91 0.75 20.16
C SER A 109 -2.85 -0.11 19.31
N PRO A 110 -3.73 -0.90 19.94
CA PRO A 110 -4.88 -1.48 19.24
C PRO A 110 -5.80 -0.39 18.66
N PRO A 111 -6.59 -0.71 17.62
CA PRO A 111 -6.87 -2.06 17.11
C PRO A 111 -5.85 -2.56 16.08
N ARG A 112 -5.52 -3.86 16.16
CA ARG A 112 -4.88 -4.58 15.05
C ARG A 112 -5.87 -4.61 13.89
N TRP A 113 -5.46 -4.09 12.76
CA TRP A 113 -6.28 -4.09 11.55
C TRP A 113 -5.51 -4.74 10.41
N GLN A 114 -6.28 -5.29 9.48
CA GLN A 114 -5.80 -5.82 8.22
C GLN A 114 -6.82 -5.46 7.14
N CYS A 115 -6.35 -5.16 5.94
CA CYS A 115 -7.19 -5.00 4.77
C CYS A 115 -6.59 -5.78 3.59
N ARG A 116 -7.48 -6.17 2.68
CA ARG A 116 -7.17 -6.96 1.49
C ARG A 116 -7.80 -6.28 0.29
N PHE A 117 -7.00 -6.05 -0.75
CA PHE A 117 -7.48 -5.59 -2.04
C PHE A 117 -7.20 -6.65 -3.09
N VAL A 118 -8.19 -6.95 -3.92
CA VAL A 118 -8.01 -7.73 -5.15
C VAL A 118 -7.95 -6.74 -6.30
N LEU A 119 -6.78 -6.64 -6.92
CA LEU A 119 -6.44 -5.70 -7.97
C LEU A 119 -6.48 -6.46 -9.29
N SER A 120 -7.48 -6.18 -10.13
CA SER A 120 -7.70 -6.91 -11.38
C SER A 120 -7.60 -5.99 -12.61
N PRO A 121 -7.17 -6.51 -13.77
CA PRO A 121 -7.36 -5.84 -15.04
C PRO A 121 -8.86 -5.68 -15.39
N PRO A 122 -9.26 -4.65 -16.18
CA PRO A 122 -8.44 -3.53 -16.63
C PRO A 122 -8.15 -2.61 -15.45
N TRP A 123 -6.86 -2.38 -15.22
CA TRP A 123 -6.33 -1.75 -14.01
C TRP A 123 -7.03 -0.42 -13.72
N THR A 124 -7.79 -0.40 -12.63
CA THR A 124 -8.79 0.64 -12.37
C THR A 124 -8.12 1.98 -12.03
N THR A 125 -8.53 3.03 -12.75
CA THR A 125 -8.46 4.40 -12.25
C THR A 125 -9.78 4.66 -11.54
N LEU A 126 -9.75 4.89 -10.22
CA LEU A 126 -10.92 5.37 -9.49
C LEU A 126 -11.12 6.86 -9.72
#